data_AF-A0AAE9YB79-F1
#
_entry.id   AF-A0AAE9YB79-F1
#
_cell.length_a   1.000
_cell.length_b   1.000
_cell.length_c   1.000
_cell.angle_alpha   90.00
_cell.angle_beta   90.00
_cell.angle_gamma   90.00
#
_symmetry.space_group_name_H-M   'P 1'
#
loop_
_entity.id
_entity.type
_entity.pdbx_description
1 polymer ?
#
loop_
_entity_poly.entity_id
_entity_poly.type
_entity_poly.pdbx_seq_one_letter_code
_entity_poly.pdbx_strand_id
1 'polypeptide(L)'
;MGLFSKTKKGTDPGAARPGVVGVEGMGPIHADPALLGGPSTAPLSEDDPMLAPVDGMSIEMYGHIAREAQARGITDEAGMVALAGELHGLAPAEAQAAFATWIERMGRSMVVGQQLRRHMGY
;
A
#
# COMPACT_ATOMS: atom_id res chain seq x y z
N MET A 1 3.59 11.37 -51.33
CA MET A 1 3.83 12.55 -50.47
C MET A 1 2.71 12.60 -49.45
N GLY A 2 2.98 12.22 -48.21
CA GLY A 2 2.00 12.10 -47.13
C GLY A 2 1.88 13.40 -46.33
N LEU A 3 0.65 13.86 -46.14
CA LEU A 3 0.29 15.12 -45.51
C LEU A 3 0.11 14.93 -43.99
N PHE A 4 1.09 15.46 -43.28
CA PHE A 4 1.15 15.95 -41.89
C PHE A 4 -0.11 15.97 -40.98
N SER A 5 0.17 15.53 -39.74
CA SER A 5 -0.24 16.15 -38.47
C SER A 5 -1.62 15.84 -37.88
N LYS A 6 -1.63 14.81 -37.01
CA LYS A 6 -2.24 14.94 -35.68
C LYS A 6 -1.51 14.06 -34.68
N THR A 7 -0.46 14.62 -34.07
CA THR A 7 0.14 14.09 -32.84
C THR A 7 -0.91 14.18 -31.74
N LYS A 8 -1.77 13.17 -31.61
CA LYS A 8 -2.48 12.92 -30.37
C LYS A 8 -1.44 12.34 -29.42
N LYS A 9 -0.74 13.26 -28.75
CA LYS A 9 0.08 13.02 -27.57
C LYS A 9 -0.67 12.00 -26.72
N GLY A 10 -0.12 10.79 -26.63
CA GLY A 10 -0.63 9.77 -25.72
C GLY A 10 -0.59 10.39 -24.33
N THR A 11 -1.76 10.71 -23.80
CA THR A 11 -1.92 10.90 -22.37
C THR A 11 -1.91 9.49 -21.82
N ASP A 12 -0.73 9.03 -21.46
CA ASP A 12 -0.50 7.87 -20.65
C ASP A 12 -1.37 8.01 -19.38
N PRO A 13 -2.43 7.20 -19.18
CA PRO A 13 -3.19 7.23 -17.93
C PRO A 13 -2.45 6.48 -16.80
N GLY A 14 -1.21 6.02 -17.03
CA GLY A 14 -0.38 5.29 -16.08
C GLY A 14 0.93 5.99 -15.70
N ALA A 15 1.14 7.25 -16.08
CA ALA A 15 2.30 7.99 -15.60
C ALA A 15 2.14 8.26 -14.09
N ALA A 16 2.94 7.56 -13.28
CA ALA A 16 3.17 7.88 -11.87
C ALA A 16 3.33 9.41 -11.76
N ARG A 17 2.33 10.08 -11.20
CA ARG A 17 2.44 11.52 -10.99
C ARG A 17 3.37 11.69 -9.79
N PRO A 18 4.43 12.51 -9.87
CA PRO A 18 5.20 12.86 -8.68
C PRO A 18 4.23 13.45 -7.65
N GLY A 19 4.21 12.94 -6.41
CA GLY A 19 3.23 13.33 -5.39
C GLY A 19 2.06 12.38 -5.16
N VAL A 20 1.85 11.36 -6.00
CA VAL A 20 0.72 10.42 -5.84
C VAL A 20 1.15 8.96 -5.85
N VAL A 21 0.65 8.22 -4.88
CA VAL A 21 0.77 6.78 -4.76
C VAL A 21 -0.50 6.16 -5.37
N GLY A 22 -0.35 5.41 -6.46
CA GLY A 22 -1.47 4.79 -7.17
C GLY A 22 -1.28 3.30 -7.39
N VAL A 23 -2.37 2.63 -7.79
CA VAL A 23 -2.33 1.24 -8.25
C VAL A 23 -1.72 1.17 -9.64
N GLU A 24 -0.59 0.49 -9.81
CA GLU A 24 0.05 0.35 -11.11
C GLU A 24 -0.84 -0.53 -12.02
N GLY A 25 -1.31 0.02 -13.15
CA GLY A 25 -2.19 -0.67 -14.11
C GLY A 25 -3.71 -0.49 -13.90
N MET A 26 -4.17 0.11 -12.80
CA MET A 26 -5.60 0.42 -12.59
C MET A 26 -5.83 1.92 -12.74
N GLY A 27 -5.80 2.39 -13.99
CA GLY A 27 -6.18 3.77 -14.32
C GLY A 27 -7.66 4.05 -14.03
N PRO A 28 -8.10 5.33 -14.09
CA PRO A 28 -9.44 5.80 -13.71
C PRO A 28 -10.61 5.27 -14.58
N ILE A 29 -10.36 4.25 -15.41
CA ILE A 29 -11.29 3.72 -16.42
C ILE A 29 -11.93 2.39 -15.96
N HIS A 30 -11.38 1.74 -14.94
CA HIS A 30 -12.06 0.65 -14.23
C HIS A 30 -12.78 1.26 -13.03
N ALA A 31 -14.10 1.07 -12.98
CA ALA A 31 -14.96 1.61 -11.92
C ALA A 31 -14.35 1.31 -10.55
N ASP A 32 -14.14 2.35 -9.75
CA ASP A 32 -13.59 2.22 -8.40
C ASP A 32 -14.45 1.20 -7.62
N PRO A 33 -13.88 0.09 -7.11
CA PRO A 33 -14.63 -0.94 -6.44
C PRO A 33 -15.43 -0.41 -5.24
N ALA A 34 -15.03 0.72 -4.64
CA ALA A 34 -15.77 1.37 -3.56
C ALA A 34 -17.16 1.85 -3.99
N LEU A 35 -17.39 2.08 -5.29
CA LEU A 35 -18.72 2.36 -5.83
C LEU A 35 -19.67 1.14 -5.73
N LEU A 36 -19.11 -0.06 -5.55
CA LEU A 36 -19.82 -1.34 -5.38
C LEU A 36 -19.55 -1.96 -4.00
N GLY A 37 -18.97 -1.21 -3.05
CA GLY A 37 -18.69 -1.67 -1.68
C GLY A 37 -17.35 -2.39 -1.47
N GLY A 38 -16.44 -2.33 -2.45
CA GLY A 38 -15.06 -2.82 -2.33
C GLY A 38 -14.06 -1.74 -1.83
N PRO A 39 -12.79 -2.10 -1.62
CA PRO A 39 -11.75 -1.15 -1.26
C PRO A 39 -11.46 -0.19 -2.43
N SER A 40 -11.22 1.10 -2.12
CA SER A 40 -10.99 2.12 -3.14
C SER A 40 -9.65 1.92 -3.85
N THR A 41 -9.62 2.24 -5.15
CA THR A 41 -8.40 2.27 -5.98
C THR A 41 -7.98 3.70 -6.30
N ALA A 42 -8.65 4.71 -5.72
CA ALA A 42 -8.28 6.10 -5.87
C ALA A 42 -6.81 6.33 -5.42
N PRO A 43 -6.01 7.04 -6.22
CA PRO A 43 -4.63 7.35 -5.84
C PRO A 43 -4.60 8.20 -4.57
N LEU A 44 -3.69 7.87 -3.66
CA LEU A 44 -3.43 8.61 -2.44
C LEU A 44 -2.32 9.63 -2.67
N SER A 45 -2.32 10.73 -1.93
CA SER A 45 -1.15 11.61 -1.86
C SER A 45 -0.02 10.91 -1.11
N GLU A 46 1.24 11.29 -1.33
CA GLU A 46 2.37 10.78 -0.53
C GLU A 46 2.20 11.11 0.97
N ASP A 47 1.65 12.28 1.29
CA ASP A 47 1.33 12.73 2.66
C ASP A 47 -0.06 12.30 3.16
N ASP A 48 -0.70 11.32 2.50
CA ASP A 48 -2.05 10.93 2.88
C ASP A 48 -2.07 10.31 4.29
N PRO A 49 -3.03 10.68 5.17
CA PRO A 49 -3.15 10.11 6.51
C PRO A 49 -3.33 8.59 6.51
N MET A 50 -3.81 7.99 5.40
CA MET A 50 -3.86 6.53 5.25
C MET A 50 -2.46 5.88 5.13
N LEU A 51 -1.44 6.63 4.72
CA LEU A 51 -0.04 6.20 4.65
C LEU A 51 0.80 6.69 5.84
N ALA A 52 0.24 7.57 6.68
CA ALA A 52 0.92 8.05 7.87
C ALA A 52 1.25 6.88 8.84
N PRO A 53 2.39 6.92 9.56
CA PRO A 53 2.72 5.91 10.56
C PRO A 53 1.63 5.73 11.62
N VAL A 54 1.45 4.50 12.10
CA VAL A 54 0.50 4.16 13.17
C VAL A 54 1.28 3.72 14.40
N ASP A 55 1.11 4.41 15.53
CA ASP A 55 1.77 4.07 16.80
C ASP A 55 3.29 3.81 16.64
N GLY A 56 3.95 4.63 15.81
CA GLY A 56 5.38 4.51 15.50
C GLY A 56 5.74 3.48 14.42
N MET A 57 4.78 2.69 13.92
CA MET A 57 4.96 1.75 12.82
C MET A 57 4.64 2.37 11.46
N SER A 58 5.66 2.60 10.64
CA SER A 58 5.47 2.97 9.24
C SER A 58 5.08 1.76 8.38
N ILE A 59 4.55 2.02 7.18
CA ILE A 59 4.23 0.95 6.21
C ILE A 59 5.49 0.19 5.75
N GLU A 60 6.64 0.85 5.73
CA GLU A 60 7.95 0.24 5.46
C GLU A 60 8.33 -0.77 6.54
N MET A 61 8.20 -0.39 7.82
CA MET A 61 8.43 -1.30 8.95
C MET A 61 7.48 -2.49 8.89
N TYR A 62 6.21 -2.25 8.59
CA TYR A 62 5.25 -3.33 8.46
C TYR A 62 5.59 -4.28 7.31
N GLY A 63 6.02 -3.75 6.16
CA GLY A 63 6.49 -4.55 5.03
C GLY A 63 7.74 -5.37 5.34
N HIS A 64 8.68 -4.80 6.10
CA HIS A 64 9.87 -5.52 6.58
C HIS A 64 9.48 -6.68 7.51
N ILE A 65 8.61 -6.44 8.49
CA ILE A 65 8.11 -7.49 9.40
C ILE A 65 7.38 -8.58 8.61
N ALA A 66 6.50 -8.22 7.68
CA ALA A 66 5.75 -9.17 6.87
C ALA A 66 6.65 -10.03 5.97
N ARG A 67 7.70 -9.44 5.39
CA ARG A 67 8.71 -10.16 4.61
C ARG A 67 9.48 -11.15 5.47
N GLU A 68 9.94 -10.72 6.65
CA GLU A 68 10.66 -11.58 7.60
C GLU A 68 9.76 -12.71 8.11
N ALA A 69 8.49 -12.43 8.39
CA ALA A 69 7.53 -13.45 8.79
C ALA A 69 7.32 -14.49 7.69
N GLN A 70 7.17 -14.06 6.43
CA GLN A 70 7.08 -14.96 5.28
C GLN A 70 8.34 -15.83 5.14
N ALA A 71 9.53 -15.24 5.30
CA ALA A 71 10.80 -15.97 5.25
C ALA A 71 10.93 -17.01 6.38
N ARG A 72 10.34 -16.73 7.55
CA ARG A 72 10.35 -17.59 8.74
C ARG A 72 9.15 -18.56 8.82
N GLY A 73 8.21 -18.48 7.88
CA GLY A 73 6.98 -19.28 7.89
C GLY A 73 6.01 -18.91 9.01
N ILE A 74 6.11 -17.69 9.55
CA ILE A 74 5.21 -17.17 10.58
C ILE A 74 3.96 -16.62 9.89
N THR A 75 2.79 -17.16 10.24
CA THR A 75 1.50 -16.77 9.65
C THR A 75 0.45 -16.38 10.67
N ASP A 76 0.76 -16.49 11.95
CA ASP A 76 -0.14 -16.14 13.05
C ASP A 76 0.17 -14.75 13.63
N GLU A 77 -0.86 -14.12 14.19
CA GLU A 77 -0.77 -12.77 14.74
C GLU A 77 0.23 -12.68 15.90
N ALA A 78 0.28 -13.70 16.77
CA ALA A 78 1.18 -13.69 17.92
C ALA A 78 2.65 -13.72 17.48
N GLY A 79 2.97 -14.54 16.47
CA GLY A 79 4.29 -14.59 15.84
C GLY A 79 4.66 -13.27 15.15
N MET A 80 3.72 -12.61 14.47
CA MET A 80 3.93 -11.29 13.86
C MET A 80 4.25 -10.22 14.91
N VAL A 81 3.52 -10.22 16.03
CA VAL A 81 3.74 -9.29 17.14
C VAL A 81 5.08 -9.55 17.82
N ALA A 82 5.44 -10.81 18.06
CA ALA A 82 6.75 -11.18 18.59
C ALA A 82 7.89 -10.73 17.67
N LEU A 83 7.71 -10.90 16.36
CA LEU A 83 8.68 -10.47 15.35
C LEU A 83 8.81 -8.94 15.28
N ALA A 84 7.72 -8.20 15.44
CA ALA A 84 7.75 -6.74 15.53
C ALA A 84 8.56 -6.25 16.74
N GLY A 85 8.40 -6.92 17.89
CA GLY A 85 9.21 -6.68 19.08
C GLY A 85 10.69 -7.03 18.86
N GLU A 86 10.97 -8.17 18.22
CA GLU A 86 12.34 -8.62 17.91
C GLU A 86 13.08 -7.66 16.98
N LEU A 87 12.45 -7.26 15.87
CA LEU A 87 13.11 -6.47 14.82
C LEU A 87 13.14 -4.98 15.10
N HIS A 88 12.09 -4.46 15.75
CA HIS A 88 11.86 -3.02 15.89
C HIS A 88 11.65 -2.57 17.33
N GLY A 89 11.68 -3.48 18.32
CA GLY A 89 11.56 -3.13 19.74
C GLY A 89 10.15 -2.66 20.14
N LEU A 90 9.15 -2.92 19.32
CA LEU A 90 7.76 -2.49 19.57
C LEU A 90 7.15 -3.26 20.75
N ALA A 91 6.38 -2.55 21.58
CA ALA A 91 5.59 -3.21 22.61
C ALA A 91 4.49 -4.07 21.97
N PRO A 92 4.14 -5.25 22.51
CA PRO A 92 3.14 -6.12 21.91
C PRO A 92 1.79 -5.45 21.64
N ALA A 93 1.32 -4.62 22.57
CA ALA A 93 0.06 -3.89 22.44
C ALA A 93 0.11 -2.83 21.32
N GLU A 94 1.23 -2.12 21.18
CA GLU A 94 1.44 -1.11 20.14
C GLU A 94 1.52 -1.78 18.76
N ALA A 95 2.26 -2.89 18.65
CA ALA A 95 2.34 -3.67 17.41
C ALA A 95 0.97 -4.20 16.98
N GLN A 96 0.19 -4.75 17.92
CA GLN A 96 -1.16 -5.26 17.62
C GLN A 96 -2.12 -4.15 17.18
N ALA A 97 -2.12 -3.00 17.86
CA ALA A 97 -2.94 -1.85 17.48
C ALA A 97 -2.55 -1.30 16.10
N ALA A 98 -1.24 -1.20 15.83
CA ALA A 98 -0.72 -0.77 14.54
C ALA A 98 -1.12 -1.73 13.41
N PHE A 99 -0.99 -3.05 13.62
CA PHE A 99 -1.41 -4.05 12.64
C PHE A 99 -2.91 -3.98 12.35
N ALA A 100 -3.75 -3.88 13.38
CA ALA A 100 -5.20 -3.74 13.20
C ALA A 100 -5.56 -2.51 12.35
N THR A 101 -4.91 -1.38 12.63
CA THR A 101 -5.11 -0.14 11.86
C THR A 101 -4.63 -0.27 10.42
N TRP A 102 -3.48 -0.91 10.18
CA TRP A 102 -3.01 -1.16 8.82
C TRP A 102 -3.95 -2.10 8.04
N ILE A 103 -4.50 -3.13 8.68
CA ILE A 103 -5.51 -4.02 8.09
C ILE A 103 -6.78 -3.25 7.74
N GLU A 104 -7.27 -2.39 8.64
CA GLU A 104 -8.42 -1.52 8.37
C GLU A 104 -8.16 -0.60 7.17
N ARG A 105 -6.98 0.02 7.09
CA ARG A 105 -6.59 0.92 6.00
C ARG A 105 -6.48 0.17 4.66
N MET A 106 -5.93 -1.05 4.66
CA MET A 106 -5.92 -1.91 3.46
C MET A 106 -7.33 -2.31 3.03
N GLY A 107 -8.24 -2.56 3.99
CA GLY A 107 -9.65 -2.83 3.71
C GLY A 107 -10.40 -1.63 3.12
N ARG A 108 -9.91 -0.41 3.34
CA ARG A 108 -10.47 0.83 2.76
C ARG A 108 -9.80 1.24 1.45
N SER A 109 -8.52 0.95 1.28
CA SER A 109 -7.73 1.37 0.11
C SER A 109 -6.77 0.28 -0.35
N MET A 110 -6.94 -0.14 -1.61
CA MET A 110 -6.04 -1.07 -2.30
C MET A 110 -4.63 -0.50 -2.50
N VAL A 111 -4.48 0.83 -2.45
CA VAL A 111 -3.20 1.52 -2.60
C VAL A 111 -2.30 1.22 -1.40
N VAL A 112 -2.87 1.23 -0.18
CA VAL A 112 -2.14 0.87 1.05
C VAL A 112 -1.60 -0.56 0.95
N GLY A 113 -2.43 -1.51 0.50
CA GLY A 113 -2.00 -2.90 0.32
C GLY A 113 -0.91 -3.08 -0.76
N GLN A 114 -0.87 -2.23 -1.78
CA GLN A 114 0.21 -2.25 -2.77
C GLN A 114 1.52 -1.67 -2.26
N GLN A 115 1.47 -0.61 -1.47
CA GLN A 115 2.67 -0.09 -0.82
C GLN A 115 3.29 -1.12 0.10
N LEU A 116 2.46 -1.84 0.88
CA LEU A 116 2.95 -2.96 1.68
C LEU A 116 3.69 -4.00 0.82
N ARG A 117 3.09 -4.43 -0.30
CA ARG A 117 3.72 -5.40 -1.23
C ARG A 117 5.03 -4.89 -1.81
N ARG A 118 5.11 -3.61 -2.15
CA ARG A 118 6.34 -2.97 -2.62
C ARG A 118 7.45 -3.06 -1.57
N HIS A 119 7.14 -2.81 -0.30
CA HIS A 119 8.11 -2.94 0.80
C HIS A 119 8.47 -4.40 1.12
N MET A 120 7.61 -5.36 0.76
CA MET A 120 7.93 -6.79 0.82
C MET A 120 8.83 -7.26 -0.34
N GLY A 121 8.99 -6.44 -1.39
CA GLY A 121 9.85 -6.72 -2.55
C GLY A 121 9.13 -7.36 -3.75
N TYR A 122 7.81 -7.19 -3.87
CA TYR A 122 7.02 -7.57 -5.04
C TYR A 122 7.01 -6.49 -6.12
#